data_AF-A0A1Q2MEI1-F1
#
_entry.id   AF-A0A1Q2MEI1-F1
#
_cell.length_a   1.000
_cell.length_b   1.000
_cell.length_c   1.000
_cell.angle_alpha   90.00
_cell.angle_beta   90.00
_cell.angle_gamma   90.00
#
_symmetry.space_group_name_H-M   'P 1'
#
loop_
_entity.id
_entity.type
_entity.pdbx_description
1 polymer ?
#
loop_
_entity_poly.entity_id
_entity_poly.type
_entity_poly.pdbx_seq_one_letter_code
_entity_poly.pdbx_strand_id
1 'polypeptide(L)'
;MKNLFICCMAVILAVNVSYGVSCFWNNGDSANNYWVNPGNWDNLPTSVDGAYFNSLMPGDALIKDGDSAVAQNVYISHNRHYSDGSPLVLRQTGGSLSIGGQLLLGVADANAYGKLIMEGGEINVGVAGGLSVFVGKTGRGIIEMSGGTINTVSNFDVGGAYSGSDGVFNMTGGVLNVGGALKAGRVAGAKGRIYISGGTVNATHLYHDYGWLPEGDGLVDVSGTGEIILVGQDKTKLENYIANGYLTANGNNNDAVIVEYQEGGEWYTSMTAVPEPATMLLLGLGGIVLGRKRS
;
A
#
# COMPACT_ATOMS: atom_id res chain seq x y z
N MET A 1 49.99 30.29 -47.60
CA MET A 1 49.52 29.48 -46.45
C MET A 1 48.48 30.31 -45.71
N LYS A 2 47.19 29.93 -45.80
CA LYS A 2 46.09 30.58 -45.07
C LYS A 2 45.86 29.79 -43.79
N ASN A 3 46.12 30.40 -42.64
CA ASN A 3 45.91 29.79 -41.33
C ASN A 3 44.41 29.77 -41.02
N LEU A 4 43.82 28.58 -41.09
CA LEU A 4 42.45 28.32 -40.67
C LEU A 4 42.43 28.20 -39.14
N PHE A 5 42.03 29.29 -38.47
CA PHE A 5 41.75 29.28 -37.04
C PHE A 5 40.40 28.58 -36.80
N ILE A 6 40.45 27.33 -36.35
CA ILE A 6 39.26 26.63 -35.83
C ILE A 6 39.04 27.13 -34.40
N CYS A 7 38.09 28.04 -34.22
CA CYS A 7 37.59 28.39 -32.89
C CYS A 7 36.73 27.22 -32.38
N CYS A 8 37.26 26.45 -31.43
CA CYS A 8 36.49 25.48 -30.67
C CYS A 8 35.46 26.21 -29.80
N MET A 9 34.22 26.31 -30.27
CA MET A 9 33.10 26.83 -29.49
C MET A 9 32.68 25.74 -28.50
N ALA A 10 33.10 25.87 -27.24
CA ALA A 10 32.65 25.01 -26.16
C ALA A 10 31.18 25.34 -25.85
N VAL A 11 30.26 24.48 -26.28
CA VAL A 11 28.85 24.54 -25.89
C VAL A 11 28.75 23.97 -24.47
N ILE A 12 28.71 24.85 -23.47
CA ILE A 12 28.36 24.46 -22.11
C ILE A 12 26.84 24.24 -22.11
N LEU A 13 26.42 22.97 -22.20
CA LEU A 13 25.05 22.59 -21.90
C LEU A 13 24.82 22.81 -20.41
N ALA A 14 24.20 23.95 -20.06
CA ALA A 14 23.67 24.16 -18.73
C ALA A 14 22.54 23.15 -18.52
N VAL A 15 22.85 22.03 -17.88
CA VAL A 15 21.83 21.11 -17.40
C VAL A 15 21.12 21.83 -16.26
N ASN A 16 19.89 22.27 -16.50
CA ASN A 16 19.03 22.73 -15.43
C ASN A 16 18.70 21.52 -14.55
N VAL A 17 19.45 21.39 -13.45
CA VAL A 17 19.10 20.44 -12.38
C VAL A 17 17.93 21.07 -11.63
N SER A 18 16.72 20.60 -11.89
CA SER A 18 15.57 20.92 -11.05
C SER A 18 15.67 20.09 -9.77
N TYR A 19 15.79 20.74 -8.64
CA TYR A 19 15.69 20.08 -7.34
C TYR A 19 14.22 19.91 -6.99
N GLY A 20 13.87 18.76 -6.42
CA GLY A 20 12.53 18.53 -5.89
C GLY A 20 12.17 19.53 -4.80
N VAL A 21 10.95 20.06 -4.85
CA VAL A 21 10.39 20.92 -3.80
C VAL A 21 9.37 20.17 -2.95
N SER A 22 8.98 20.77 -1.83
CA SER A 22 7.85 20.28 -1.02
C SER A 22 6.58 21.01 -1.45
N CYS A 23 5.60 20.26 -1.93
CA CYS A 23 4.30 20.71 -2.36
C CYS A 23 3.27 20.35 -1.30
N PHE A 24 2.58 21.33 -0.73
CA PHE A 24 1.64 21.15 0.35
C PHE A 24 0.20 21.21 -0.15
N TRP A 25 -0.56 20.15 0.13
CA TRP A 25 -2.00 20.13 -0.08
C TRP A 25 -2.65 21.16 0.83
N ASN A 26 -3.36 22.11 0.23
CA ASN A 26 -4.04 23.18 0.95
C ASN A 26 -5.56 23.17 0.73
N ASN A 27 -6.08 22.40 -0.24
CA ASN A 27 -7.49 22.40 -0.62
C ASN A 27 -8.05 23.82 -0.84
N GLY A 28 -7.24 24.70 -1.44
CA GLY A 28 -7.53 26.13 -1.60
C GLY A 28 -8.62 26.44 -2.61
N ASP A 29 -8.90 25.54 -3.55
CA ASP A 29 -9.98 25.71 -4.52
C ASP A 29 -11.28 25.11 -3.97
N SER A 30 -12.20 25.98 -3.56
CA SER A 30 -13.52 25.57 -3.10
C SER A 30 -14.37 24.82 -4.15
N ALA A 31 -13.99 24.87 -5.43
CA ALA A 31 -14.76 24.23 -6.51
C ALA A 31 -14.56 22.72 -6.59
N ASN A 32 -13.40 22.20 -6.19
CA ASN A 32 -13.11 20.76 -6.24
C ASN A 32 -11.91 20.40 -5.35
N ASN A 33 -11.82 19.14 -4.98
CA ASN A 33 -10.73 18.57 -4.19
C ASN A 33 -9.78 17.68 -5.04
N TYR A 34 -9.66 17.95 -6.34
CA TYR A 34 -8.87 17.08 -7.22
C TYR A 34 -7.37 17.32 -7.04
N TRP A 35 -6.59 16.23 -7.04
CA TRP A 35 -5.13 16.27 -6.97
C TRP A 35 -4.55 17.11 -8.11
N VAL A 36 -5.04 16.91 -9.33
CA VAL A 36 -4.47 17.52 -10.54
C VAL A 36 -4.78 19.02 -10.67
N ASN A 37 -5.62 19.57 -9.80
CA ASN A 37 -5.94 20.99 -9.82
C ASN A 37 -4.86 21.80 -9.08
N PRO A 38 -4.11 22.69 -9.77
CA PRO A 38 -3.09 23.51 -9.12
C PRO A 38 -3.63 24.40 -7.98
N GLY A 39 -4.93 24.76 -8.00
CA GLY A 39 -5.55 25.58 -6.95
C GLY A 39 -5.62 24.90 -5.58
N ASN A 40 -5.44 23.57 -5.51
CA ASN A 40 -5.44 22.80 -4.27
C ASN A 40 -4.05 22.57 -3.66
N TRP A 41 -3.02 23.11 -4.29
CA TRP A 41 -1.65 23.03 -3.84
C TRP A 41 -1.06 24.43 -3.71
N ASP A 42 -0.01 24.57 -2.90
CA ASP A 42 0.86 25.74 -3.01
C ASP A 42 1.70 25.70 -4.30
N ASN A 43 2.10 24.50 -4.73
CA ASN A 43 2.68 24.15 -6.02
C ASN A 43 2.20 22.75 -6.40
N LEU A 44 1.67 22.55 -7.61
CA LEU A 44 1.26 21.21 -8.05
C LEU A 44 2.50 20.28 -8.10
N PRO A 45 2.49 19.12 -7.40
CA PRO A 45 3.64 18.21 -7.41
C PRO A 45 3.99 17.68 -8.80
N THR A 46 5.28 17.63 -9.10
CA THR A 46 5.85 16.92 -10.25
C THR A 46 6.58 15.64 -9.81
N SER A 47 7.12 14.85 -10.75
CA SER A 47 7.79 13.58 -10.46
C SER A 47 9.05 13.69 -9.60
N VAL A 48 9.60 14.90 -9.40
CA VAL A 48 10.75 15.14 -8.52
C VAL A 48 10.35 15.72 -7.16
N ASP A 49 9.09 16.09 -6.96
CA ASP A 49 8.62 16.83 -5.79
C ASP A 49 8.03 15.92 -4.70
N GLY A 50 8.16 16.32 -3.43
CA GLY A 50 7.41 15.69 -2.35
C GLY A 50 6.01 16.28 -2.24
N ALA A 51 4.97 15.44 -2.25
CA ALA A 51 3.59 15.83 -1.99
C ALA A 51 3.24 15.60 -0.52
N TYR A 52 2.85 16.66 0.18
CA TYR A 52 2.63 16.67 1.63
C TYR A 52 1.20 17.05 1.97
N PHE A 53 0.52 16.15 2.66
CA PHE A 53 -0.76 16.39 3.28
C PHE A 53 -0.48 16.90 4.69
N ASN A 54 -0.51 18.21 4.86
CA ASN A 54 -0.11 18.87 6.11
C ASN A 54 -0.98 20.10 6.48
N SER A 55 -2.11 20.29 5.80
CA SER A 55 -3.05 21.36 6.11
C SER A 55 -4.17 20.84 7.00
N LEU A 56 -4.59 21.63 7.99
CA LEU A 56 -5.80 21.39 8.79
C LEU A 56 -7.07 21.78 8.02
N MET A 57 -6.96 22.16 6.75
CA MET A 57 -8.14 22.45 5.94
C MET A 57 -8.87 21.15 5.61
N PRO A 58 -10.17 21.05 5.95
CA PRO A 58 -10.96 19.87 5.65
C PRO A 58 -11.05 19.66 4.14
N GLY A 59 -11.00 18.40 3.70
CA GLY A 59 -11.15 17.99 2.31
C GLY A 59 -10.15 16.93 1.89
N ASP A 60 -10.65 15.72 1.62
CA ASP A 60 -9.90 14.60 1.07
C ASP A 60 -9.31 15.01 -0.28
N ALA A 61 -8.00 14.82 -0.54
CA ALA A 61 -7.54 14.93 -1.93
C ALA A 61 -8.09 13.77 -2.73
N LEU A 62 -8.51 14.03 -3.97
CA LEU A 62 -9.13 13.04 -4.83
C LEU A 62 -8.34 12.86 -6.13
N ILE A 63 -8.01 11.62 -6.44
CA ILE A 63 -7.55 11.16 -7.76
C ILE A 63 -8.69 10.33 -8.35
N LYS A 64 -9.26 10.80 -9.46
CA LYS A 64 -10.40 10.15 -10.12
C LYS A 64 -10.04 9.67 -11.53
N ASP A 65 -11.00 9.07 -12.22
CA ASP A 65 -10.82 8.65 -13.62
C ASP A 65 -10.35 9.80 -14.52
N GLY A 66 -9.36 9.48 -15.35
CA GLY A 66 -8.70 10.42 -16.24
C GLY A 66 -7.59 11.26 -15.60
N ASP A 67 -7.43 11.22 -14.28
CA ASP A 67 -6.35 11.95 -13.60
C ASP A 67 -5.02 11.18 -13.69
N SER A 68 -3.93 11.93 -13.86
CA SER A 68 -2.54 11.42 -13.86
C SER A 68 -1.71 12.19 -12.85
N ALA A 69 -1.68 11.71 -11.61
CA ALA A 69 -0.93 12.29 -10.51
C ALA A 69 0.50 11.76 -10.46
N VAL A 70 1.44 12.63 -10.08
CA VAL A 70 2.86 12.28 -9.94
C VAL A 70 3.45 12.92 -8.68
N ALA A 71 4.42 12.25 -8.07
CA ALA A 71 5.26 12.80 -7.01
C ALA A 71 6.56 12.00 -6.90
N GLN A 72 7.62 12.57 -6.36
CA GLN A 72 8.78 11.81 -5.87
C GLN A 72 8.44 11.06 -4.59
N ASN A 73 7.74 11.69 -3.64
CA ASN A 73 7.30 11.04 -2.41
C ASN A 73 5.90 11.57 -2.05
N VAL A 74 5.06 10.73 -1.44
CA VAL A 74 3.73 11.14 -0.97
C VAL A 74 3.64 10.90 0.53
N TYR A 75 3.41 11.97 1.27
CA TYR A 75 3.29 11.97 2.73
C TYR A 75 1.83 12.29 3.11
N ILE A 76 1.06 11.27 3.45
CA ILE A 76 -0.30 11.43 3.97
C ILE A 76 -0.19 11.55 5.50
N SER A 77 -0.39 12.77 6.00
CA SER A 77 -0.07 13.17 7.37
C SER A 77 1.43 13.06 7.68
N HIS A 78 2.16 14.12 7.34
CA HIS A 78 3.54 14.28 7.80
C HIS A 78 3.55 14.53 9.31
N ASN A 79 3.16 15.70 9.81
CA ASN A 79 3.23 16.06 11.25
C ASN A 79 1.91 16.62 11.83
N ARG A 80 0.76 16.33 11.20
CA ARG A 80 -0.54 16.89 11.62
C ARG A 80 -1.70 15.92 11.38
N HIS A 81 -2.70 16.00 12.25
CA HIS A 81 -4.05 15.46 12.09
C HIS A 81 -5.05 16.60 12.36
N TYR A 82 -6.31 16.44 11.96
CA TYR A 82 -7.33 17.43 12.26
C TYR A 82 -7.51 17.57 13.78
N SER A 83 -7.89 18.75 14.28
CA SER A 83 -8.04 19.00 15.72
C SER A 83 -9.11 18.13 16.41
N ASP A 84 -9.97 17.48 15.62
CA ASP A 84 -10.99 16.52 16.07
C ASP A 84 -10.48 15.08 16.15
N GLY A 85 -9.20 14.82 15.80
CA GLY A 85 -8.61 13.48 15.78
C GLY A 85 -8.80 12.72 14.46
N SER A 86 -9.44 13.31 13.45
CA SER A 86 -9.66 12.64 12.16
C SER A 86 -8.39 12.63 11.27
N PRO A 87 -8.24 11.63 10.39
CA PRO A 87 -7.04 11.50 9.55
C PRO A 87 -7.04 12.49 8.40
N LEU A 88 -5.85 12.81 7.87
CA LEU A 88 -5.72 13.39 6.54
C LEU A 88 -5.90 12.30 5.49
N VAL A 89 -6.75 12.54 4.49
CA VAL A 89 -7.21 11.53 3.54
C VAL A 89 -6.72 11.83 2.13
N LEU A 90 -6.13 10.83 1.48
CA LEU A 90 -6.06 10.72 0.03
C LEU A 90 -7.07 9.66 -0.41
N ARG A 91 -7.95 10.00 -1.33
CA ARG A 91 -8.90 9.09 -1.96
C ARG A 91 -8.54 8.90 -3.42
N GLN A 92 -8.48 7.65 -3.85
CA GLN A 92 -8.27 7.29 -5.24
C GLN A 92 -9.42 6.40 -5.71
N THR A 93 -10.26 6.95 -6.58
CA THR A 93 -11.43 6.25 -7.15
C THR A 93 -11.18 5.76 -8.56
N GLY A 94 -10.05 6.15 -9.16
CA GLY A 94 -9.71 5.94 -10.56
C GLY A 94 -8.34 6.52 -10.89
N GLY A 95 -8.05 6.69 -12.18
CA GLY A 95 -6.84 7.37 -12.64
C GLY A 95 -5.54 6.66 -12.24
N SER A 96 -4.44 7.42 -12.19
CA SER A 96 -3.12 6.90 -11.82
C SER A 96 -2.34 7.84 -10.89
N LEU A 97 -1.56 7.24 -9.98
CA LEU A 97 -0.58 7.93 -9.14
C LEU A 97 0.79 7.25 -9.28
N SER A 98 1.76 7.97 -9.84
CA SER A 98 3.14 7.48 -9.97
C SER A 98 4.05 8.15 -8.95
N ILE A 99 4.64 7.34 -8.06
CA ILE A 99 5.49 7.78 -6.95
C ILE A 99 6.92 7.28 -7.20
N GLY A 100 7.85 8.21 -7.44
CA GLY A 100 9.27 7.90 -7.69
C GLY A 100 9.94 7.15 -6.53
N GLY A 101 9.55 7.50 -5.31
CA GLY A 101 10.10 7.04 -4.05
C GLY A 101 9.05 6.39 -3.16
N GLN A 102 8.68 7.04 -2.06
CA GLN A 102 7.90 6.45 -0.97
C GLN A 102 6.45 6.94 -0.93
N LEU A 103 5.55 6.01 -0.60
CA LEU A 103 4.22 6.31 -0.09
C LEU A 103 4.21 6.10 1.42
N LEU A 104 3.82 7.13 2.17
CA LEU A 104 4.09 7.26 3.59
C LEU A 104 2.83 7.76 4.31
N LEU A 105 2.27 6.95 5.20
CA LEU A 105 1.11 7.30 6.01
C LEU A 105 1.50 7.37 7.49
N GLY A 106 1.23 8.52 8.14
CA GLY A 106 1.50 8.73 9.58
C GLY A 106 2.99 8.73 9.94
N VAL A 107 3.74 9.78 9.60
CA VAL A 107 5.21 9.67 9.44
C VAL A 107 6.09 10.51 10.35
N ALA A 108 5.76 11.76 10.67
CA ALA A 108 6.71 12.63 11.36
C ALA A 108 6.77 12.37 12.87
N ASP A 109 5.65 12.00 13.49
CA ASP A 109 5.57 11.77 14.92
C ASP A 109 4.39 10.84 15.28
N ALA A 110 4.28 10.51 16.56
CA ALA A 110 3.24 9.61 17.08
C ALA A 110 1.81 10.14 16.91
N ASN A 111 1.63 11.45 16.67
CA ASN A 111 0.34 12.08 16.44
C ASN A 111 -0.01 12.17 14.95
N ALA A 112 0.89 11.82 14.03
CA ALA A 112 0.56 11.80 12.62
C ALA A 112 -0.50 10.72 12.35
N TYR A 113 -1.60 11.10 11.68
CA TYR A 113 -2.69 10.19 11.32
C TYR A 113 -3.08 10.37 9.85
N GLY A 114 -2.61 9.45 9.00
CA GLY A 114 -2.86 9.46 7.56
C GLY A 114 -3.73 8.29 7.11
N LYS A 115 -4.59 8.54 6.11
CA LYS A 115 -5.46 7.52 5.53
C LYS A 115 -5.45 7.57 4.00
N LEU A 116 -5.32 6.40 3.37
CA LEU A 116 -5.56 6.20 1.94
C LEU A 116 -6.84 5.38 1.77
N ILE A 117 -7.74 5.86 0.90
CA ILE A 117 -8.91 5.12 0.44
C ILE A 117 -8.69 4.77 -1.03
N MET A 118 -8.62 3.49 -1.35
CA MET A 118 -8.36 2.97 -2.69
C MET A 118 -9.58 2.19 -3.20
N GLU A 119 -10.36 2.81 -4.08
CA GLU A 119 -11.58 2.25 -4.66
C GLU A 119 -11.39 1.84 -6.14
N GLY A 120 -10.40 2.42 -6.83
CA GLY A 120 -10.10 2.14 -8.24
C GLY A 120 -8.79 2.77 -8.72
N GLY A 121 -8.44 2.57 -10.00
CA GLY A 121 -7.21 3.10 -10.60
C GLY A 121 -5.93 2.34 -10.21
N GLU A 122 -4.78 2.99 -10.40
CA GLU A 122 -3.46 2.39 -10.16
C GLU A 122 -2.53 3.31 -9.34
N ILE A 123 -1.85 2.76 -8.34
CA ILE A 123 -0.76 3.43 -7.61
C ILE A 123 0.54 2.67 -7.87
N ASN A 124 1.55 3.35 -8.41
CA ASN A 124 2.87 2.79 -8.68
C ASN A 124 3.91 3.43 -7.77
N VAL A 125 4.54 2.65 -6.89
CA VAL A 125 5.50 3.14 -5.88
C VAL A 125 6.91 2.62 -6.14
N GLY A 126 7.87 3.54 -6.05
CA GLY A 126 9.30 3.27 -6.17
C GLY A 126 9.80 3.18 -7.60
N VAL A 127 9.13 3.83 -8.56
CA VAL A 127 9.50 3.78 -9.99
C VAL A 127 10.92 4.31 -10.29
N ALA A 128 11.58 4.97 -9.35
CA ALA A 128 12.91 5.57 -9.53
C ALA A 128 13.97 5.19 -8.46
N GLY A 129 13.73 4.22 -7.57
CA GLY A 129 14.75 3.97 -6.51
C GLY A 129 14.49 2.91 -5.44
N GLY A 130 13.56 1.97 -5.61
CA GLY A 130 13.47 0.79 -4.73
C GLY A 130 12.90 1.06 -3.33
N LEU A 131 12.05 2.06 -3.17
CA LEU A 131 11.53 2.47 -1.87
C LEU A 131 10.16 1.85 -1.55
N SER A 132 9.87 1.73 -0.24
CA SER A 132 8.74 0.98 0.31
C SER A 132 7.49 1.84 0.51
N VAL A 133 6.34 1.17 0.61
CA VAL A 133 5.11 1.74 1.18
C VAL A 133 5.17 1.57 2.69
N PHE A 134 4.89 2.63 3.45
CA PHE A 134 4.77 2.58 4.90
C PHE A 134 3.37 3.00 5.35
N VAL A 135 2.69 2.09 6.03
CA VAL A 135 1.40 2.31 6.67
C VAL A 135 1.64 2.40 8.17
N GLY A 136 1.59 3.61 8.71
CA GLY A 136 1.93 3.90 10.11
C GLY A 136 3.43 3.79 10.31
N LYS A 137 4.21 4.73 9.73
CA LYS A 137 5.67 4.69 9.85
C LYS A 137 6.15 5.04 11.25
N THR A 138 5.55 6.06 11.87
CA THR A 138 5.87 6.57 13.21
C THR A 138 4.61 6.84 14.02
N GLY A 139 3.55 7.34 13.36
CA GLY A 139 2.22 7.51 13.93
C GLY A 139 1.25 6.47 13.39
N ARG A 140 -0.01 6.87 13.23
CA ARG A 140 -1.08 6.02 12.72
C ARG A 140 -1.24 6.15 11.21
N GLY A 141 -1.23 5.03 10.50
CA GLY A 141 -1.54 4.98 9.07
C GLY A 141 -2.62 3.94 8.78
N ILE A 142 -3.54 4.28 7.89
CA ILE A 142 -4.60 3.37 7.46
C ILE A 142 -4.67 3.33 5.94
N ILE A 143 -4.70 2.14 5.36
CA ILE A 143 -5.13 1.92 3.98
C ILE A 143 -6.42 1.12 3.99
N GLU A 144 -7.45 1.63 3.32
CA GLU A 144 -8.70 0.93 3.03
C GLU A 144 -8.79 0.71 1.52
N MET A 145 -8.70 -0.54 1.08
CA MET A 145 -8.67 -0.93 -0.33
C MET A 145 -9.86 -1.83 -0.66
N SER A 146 -10.75 -1.32 -1.51
CA SER A 146 -11.91 -2.05 -2.01
C SER A 146 -11.82 -2.37 -3.51
N GLY A 147 -10.87 -1.74 -4.23
CA GLY A 147 -10.63 -1.97 -5.64
C GLY A 147 -9.29 -1.38 -6.13
N GLY A 148 -9.06 -1.44 -7.44
CA GLY A 148 -7.85 -0.95 -8.10
C GLY A 148 -6.58 -1.76 -7.80
N THR A 149 -5.43 -1.19 -8.16
CA THR A 149 -4.12 -1.85 -8.04
C THR A 149 -3.10 -0.98 -7.34
N ILE A 150 -2.39 -1.54 -6.35
CA ILE A 150 -1.19 -0.92 -5.76
C ILE A 150 0.02 -1.79 -6.14
N ASN A 151 0.99 -1.18 -6.81
CA ASN A 151 2.27 -1.80 -7.14
C ASN A 151 3.38 -1.12 -6.32
N THR A 152 4.18 -1.89 -5.61
CA THR A 152 5.42 -1.41 -4.98
C THR A 152 6.57 -2.28 -5.41
N VAL A 153 7.64 -1.68 -5.90
CA VAL A 153 8.85 -2.42 -6.33
C VAL A 153 9.62 -3.04 -5.16
N SER A 154 9.34 -2.56 -3.93
CA SER A 154 10.07 -2.90 -2.72
C SER A 154 9.09 -3.51 -1.71
N ASN A 155 9.27 -3.19 -0.43
CA ASN A 155 8.42 -3.70 0.63
C ASN A 155 7.10 -2.92 0.77
N PHE A 156 6.15 -3.59 1.41
CA PHE A 156 4.93 -3.00 1.94
C PHE A 156 4.93 -3.22 3.47
N ASP A 157 5.25 -2.17 4.22
CA ASP A 157 5.45 -2.18 5.67
C ASP A 157 4.21 -1.64 6.40
N VAL A 158 3.53 -2.47 7.20
CA VAL A 158 2.38 -2.08 8.03
C VAL A 158 2.75 -2.15 9.50
N GLY A 159 2.67 -1.03 10.22
CA GLY A 159 3.19 -0.91 11.58
C GLY A 159 4.71 -0.86 11.54
N GLY A 160 5.23 0.25 11.01
CA GLY A 160 6.53 0.35 10.34
C GLY A 160 7.78 0.35 11.22
N ALA A 161 8.57 1.42 11.10
CA ALA A 161 10.02 1.42 11.34
C ALA A 161 10.45 1.78 12.77
N TYR A 162 9.52 2.22 13.62
CA TYR A 162 9.83 2.73 14.96
C TYR A 162 8.88 2.16 16.01
N SER A 163 9.28 2.25 17.28
CA SER A 163 8.40 1.89 18.39
C SER A 163 7.23 2.87 18.48
N GLY A 164 6.01 2.36 18.73
CA GLY A 164 4.79 3.18 18.77
C GLY A 164 4.09 3.38 17.42
N SER A 165 4.70 2.91 16.32
CA SER A 165 4.08 2.92 14.99
C SER A 165 2.80 2.07 14.97
N ASP A 166 1.73 2.56 14.34
CA ASP A 166 0.43 1.88 14.27
C ASP A 166 -0.09 1.87 12.83
N GLY A 167 0.01 0.71 12.17
CA GLY A 167 -0.42 0.55 10.78
C GLY A 167 -1.59 -0.42 10.67
N VAL A 168 -2.58 -0.03 9.86
CA VAL A 168 -3.70 -0.90 9.49
C VAL A 168 -3.87 -0.91 7.98
N PHE A 169 -3.88 -2.10 7.39
CA PHE A 169 -4.26 -2.32 5.99
C PHE A 169 -5.49 -3.22 5.94
N ASN A 170 -6.58 -2.68 5.40
CA ASN A 170 -7.82 -3.41 5.16
C ASN A 170 -8.03 -3.57 3.65
N MET A 171 -8.21 -4.81 3.20
CA MET A 171 -8.42 -5.14 1.80
C MET A 171 -9.67 -6.00 1.64
N THR A 172 -10.68 -5.45 0.95
CA THR A 172 -11.92 -6.16 0.61
C THR A 172 -12.02 -6.46 -0.89
N GLY A 173 -11.06 -5.99 -1.70
CA GLY A 173 -10.99 -6.17 -3.14
C GLY A 173 -9.73 -5.52 -3.74
N GLY A 174 -9.55 -5.66 -5.05
CA GLY A 174 -8.41 -5.14 -5.79
C GLY A 174 -7.19 -6.07 -5.78
N VAL A 175 -6.04 -5.52 -6.19
CA VAL A 175 -4.75 -6.25 -6.28
C VAL A 175 -3.62 -5.45 -5.63
N LEU A 176 -2.90 -6.07 -4.71
CA LEU A 176 -1.65 -5.54 -4.17
C LEU A 176 -0.48 -6.37 -4.69
N ASN A 177 0.44 -5.73 -5.41
CA ASN A 177 1.68 -6.35 -5.90
C ASN A 177 2.88 -5.77 -5.15
N VAL A 178 3.61 -6.64 -4.44
CA VAL A 178 4.77 -6.30 -3.63
C VAL A 178 6.01 -6.98 -4.19
N GLY A 179 6.91 -6.22 -4.79
CA GLY A 179 8.16 -6.73 -5.38
C GLY A 179 9.16 -7.23 -4.34
N GLY A 180 8.99 -6.85 -3.07
CA GLY A 180 9.76 -7.37 -1.94
C GLY A 180 8.86 -8.12 -0.95
N ALA A 181 8.95 -7.74 0.33
CA ALA A 181 8.18 -8.39 1.38
C ALA A 181 6.96 -7.58 1.83
N LEU A 182 5.85 -8.29 2.07
CA LEU A 182 4.74 -7.83 2.87
C LEU A 182 5.07 -8.02 4.36
N LYS A 183 4.85 -6.99 5.17
CA LYS A 183 5.35 -6.96 6.55
C LYS A 183 4.33 -6.39 7.51
N ALA A 184 4.20 -7.01 8.69
CA ALA A 184 3.35 -6.53 9.77
C ALA A 184 4.16 -6.44 11.08
N GLY A 185 4.17 -5.26 11.71
CA GLY A 185 4.77 -5.06 13.03
C GLY A 185 6.28 -5.24 13.04
N ARG A 186 7.01 -4.45 12.24
CA ARG A 186 8.43 -4.72 11.93
C ARG A 186 9.39 -4.57 13.11
N VAL A 187 9.09 -3.74 14.11
CA VAL A 187 9.98 -3.48 15.24
C VAL A 187 9.25 -3.55 16.58
N ALA A 188 10.00 -3.80 17.65
CA ALA A 188 9.49 -3.81 19.02
C ALA A 188 8.58 -2.62 19.36
N GLY A 189 7.35 -2.92 19.75
CA GLY A 189 6.32 -1.93 20.10
C GLY A 189 5.63 -1.27 18.91
N ALA A 190 5.96 -1.63 17.67
CA ALA A 190 5.13 -1.31 16.50
C ALA A 190 3.94 -2.28 16.42
N LYS A 191 2.79 -1.79 15.95
CA LYS A 191 1.56 -2.56 15.72
C LYS A 191 1.23 -2.57 14.24
N GLY A 192 1.27 -3.73 13.62
CA GLY A 192 0.87 -3.93 12.24
C GLY A 192 -0.34 -4.84 12.17
N ARG A 193 -1.41 -4.39 11.51
CA ARG A 193 -2.61 -5.18 11.28
C ARG A 193 -2.94 -5.21 9.80
N ILE A 194 -2.96 -6.40 9.21
CA ILE A 194 -3.32 -6.62 7.82
C ILE A 194 -4.54 -7.52 7.79
N TYR A 195 -5.63 -7.05 7.17
CA TYR A 195 -6.88 -7.78 7.03
C TYR A 195 -7.20 -7.89 5.54
N ILE A 196 -7.29 -9.12 5.03
CA ILE A 196 -7.54 -9.40 3.61
C ILE A 196 -8.80 -10.26 3.52
N SER A 197 -9.96 -9.62 3.42
CA SER A 197 -11.25 -10.31 3.30
C SER A 197 -11.71 -10.51 1.84
N GLY A 198 -10.97 -9.93 0.89
CA GLY A 198 -11.19 -10.06 -0.55
C GLY A 198 -10.04 -9.49 -1.36
N GLY A 199 -9.95 -9.85 -2.64
CA GLY A 199 -8.86 -9.46 -3.53
C GLY A 199 -7.61 -10.33 -3.37
N THR A 200 -6.54 -9.95 -4.07
CA THR A 200 -5.31 -10.76 -4.16
C THR A 200 -4.09 -9.93 -3.77
N VAL A 201 -3.25 -10.49 -2.89
CA VAL A 201 -1.94 -9.96 -2.55
C VAL A 201 -0.86 -10.86 -3.13
N ASN A 202 -0.03 -10.31 -4.01
CA ASN A 202 1.16 -10.97 -4.56
C ASN A 202 2.39 -10.39 -3.88
N ALA A 203 3.23 -11.23 -3.28
CA ALA A 203 4.48 -10.80 -2.64
C ALA A 203 5.61 -11.82 -2.84
N THR A 204 6.86 -11.40 -2.70
CA THR A 204 7.99 -12.36 -2.66
C THR A 204 8.04 -13.07 -1.31
N HIS A 205 7.79 -12.34 -0.22
CA HIS A 205 7.82 -12.89 1.13
C HIS A 205 6.74 -12.27 2.02
N LEU A 206 6.29 -13.04 3.00
CA LEU A 206 5.64 -12.52 4.20
C LEU A 206 6.64 -12.50 5.36
N TYR A 207 6.78 -11.37 6.04
CA TYR A 207 7.62 -11.25 7.24
C TYR A 207 6.84 -10.71 8.44
N HIS A 208 7.01 -11.42 9.56
CA HIS A 208 6.63 -10.97 10.89
C HIS A 208 7.89 -10.88 11.77
N ASP A 209 8.72 -11.91 11.75
CA ASP A 209 10.02 -11.96 12.41
C ASP A 209 11.19 -11.58 11.46
N TYR A 210 12.13 -10.80 11.97
CA TYR A 210 13.36 -10.37 11.28
C TYR A 210 14.62 -11.06 11.81
N GLY A 211 14.54 -11.89 12.85
CA GLY A 211 15.63 -12.64 13.47
C GLY A 211 16.70 -11.81 14.19
N TRP A 212 16.83 -10.52 13.83
CA TRP A 212 17.87 -9.60 14.32
C TRP A 212 17.30 -8.36 15.01
N LEU A 213 15.98 -8.19 15.02
CA LEU A 213 15.27 -7.12 15.72
C LEU A 213 14.25 -7.73 16.67
N PRO A 214 14.00 -7.14 17.85
CA PRO A 214 12.92 -7.60 18.69
C PRO A 214 11.58 -7.38 17.96
N GLU A 215 10.73 -8.41 18.02
CA GLU A 215 9.50 -8.49 17.25
C GLU A 215 8.48 -7.44 17.68
N GLY A 216 7.78 -6.88 16.68
CA GLY A 216 6.60 -6.05 16.92
C GLY A 216 5.33 -6.89 17.08
N ASP A 217 4.23 -6.20 17.35
CA ASP A 217 2.91 -6.80 17.40
C ASP A 217 2.31 -6.77 15.99
N GLY A 218 2.72 -7.73 15.16
CA GLY A 218 2.19 -7.95 13.81
C GLY A 218 1.08 -9.00 13.77
N LEU A 219 0.03 -8.76 12.99
CA LEU A 219 -1.01 -9.74 12.65
C LEU A 219 -1.40 -9.60 11.19
N VAL A 220 -1.51 -10.73 10.51
CA VAL A 220 -2.14 -10.85 9.20
C VAL A 220 -3.32 -11.80 9.31
N ASP A 221 -4.49 -11.39 8.86
CA ASP A 221 -5.69 -12.22 8.81
C ASP A 221 -6.25 -12.27 7.38
N VAL A 222 -6.44 -13.49 6.87
CA VAL A 222 -7.08 -13.73 5.58
C VAL A 222 -8.48 -14.28 5.81
N SER A 223 -9.50 -13.70 5.20
CA SER A 223 -10.89 -14.13 5.37
C SER A 223 -11.67 -14.03 4.07
N GLY A 224 -12.91 -14.52 4.07
CA GLY A 224 -13.80 -14.38 2.92
C GLY A 224 -13.21 -14.93 1.63
N THR A 225 -13.02 -14.07 0.64
CA THR A 225 -12.42 -14.43 -0.67
C THR A 225 -11.02 -13.84 -0.85
N GLY A 226 -10.35 -13.46 0.24
CA GLY A 226 -8.99 -12.95 0.22
C GLY A 226 -7.97 -14.05 -0.08
N GLU A 227 -6.91 -13.68 -0.79
CA GLU A 227 -5.80 -14.59 -1.10
C GLU A 227 -4.45 -13.89 -0.97
N ILE A 228 -3.47 -14.58 -0.37
CA ILE A 228 -2.06 -14.21 -0.41
C ILE A 228 -1.33 -15.23 -1.27
N ILE A 229 -0.55 -14.76 -2.25
CA ILE A 229 0.31 -15.57 -3.10
C ILE A 229 1.75 -15.12 -2.88
N LEU A 230 2.59 -16.06 -2.44
CA LEU A 230 4.02 -15.86 -2.24
C LEU A 230 4.83 -16.57 -3.32
N VAL A 231 5.86 -15.92 -3.83
CA VAL A 231 6.84 -16.54 -4.73
C VAL A 231 7.78 -17.44 -3.91
N GLY A 232 7.86 -18.71 -4.29
CA GLY A 232 8.67 -19.73 -3.64
C GLY A 232 7.88 -20.75 -2.80
N GLN A 233 8.62 -21.64 -2.14
CA GLN A 233 8.11 -22.67 -1.23
C GLN A 233 8.21 -22.18 0.22
N ASP A 234 7.21 -21.42 0.66
CA ASP A 234 7.16 -20.78 1.98
C ASP A 234 6.18 -21.49 2.94
N LYS A 235 5.68 -22.68 2.59
CA LYS A 235 4.64 -23.38 3.38
C LYS A 235 5.01 -23.57 4.85
N THR A 236 6.16 -24.16 5.14
CA THR A 236 6.61 -24.39 6.53
C THR A 236 6.70 -23.09 7.32
N LYS A 237 7.09 -21.99 6.66
CA LYS A 237 7.18 -20.67 7.28
C LYS A 237 5.80 -20.13 7.63
N LEU A 238 4.83 -20.26 6.72
CA LEU A 238 3.44 -19.87 6.96
C LEU A 238 2.79 -20.72 8.07
N GLU A 239 3.03 -22.03 8.08
CA GLU A 239 2.56 -22.92 9.15
C GLU A 239 3.12 -22.50 10.52
N ASN A 240 4.39 -22.10 10.58
CA ASN A 240 4.98 -21.56 11.81
C ASN A 240 4.34 -20.22 12.22
N TYR A 241 4.04 -19.31 11.28
CA TYR A 241 3.35 -18.07 11.60
C TYR A 241 1.93 -18.30 12.11
N ILE A 242 1.22 -19.29 11.55
CA ILE A 242 -0.08 -19.74 12.04
C ILE A 242 0.05 -20.30 13.46
N ALA A 243 1.03 -21.16 13.72
CA ALA A 243 1.23 -21.75 15.04
C ALA A 243 1.52 -20.70 16.13
N ASN A 244 2.19 -19.59 15.76
CA ASN A 244 2.50 -18.48 16.66
C ASN A 244 1.41 -17.40 16.72
N GLY A 245 0.33 -17.51 15.94
CA GLY A 245 -0.76 -16.53 15.92
C GLY A 245 -0.45 -15.22 15.19
N TYR A 246 0.61 -15.19 14.39
CA TYR A 246 0.99 -14.05 13.54
C TYR A 246 0.20 -14.00 12.24
N LEU A 247 -0.35 -15.15 11.85
CA LEU A 247 -1.13 -15.36 10.65
C LEU A 247 -2.39 -16.15 11.01
N THR A 248 -3.56 -15.61 10.70
CA THR A 248 -4.85 -16.23 10.97
C THR A 248 -5.71 -16.28 9.73
N ALA A 249 -6.74 -17.12 9.76
CA ALA A 249 -7.79 -17.11 8.76
C ALA A 249 -9.17 -17.05 9.40
N ASN A 250 -10.05 -16.15 8.96
CA ASN A 250 -11.32 -15.85 9.65
C ASN A 250 -11.16 -15.59 11.16
N GLY A 251 -10.05 -15.00 11.59
CA GLY A 251 -9.72 -14.79 13.00
C GLY A 251 -9.32 -16.06 13.77
N ASN A 252 -9.10 -17.18 13.09
CA ASN A 252 -8.75 -18.47 13.68
C ASN A 252 -7.54 -19.10 12.97
N ASN A 253 -6.62 -19.69 13.73
CA ASN A 253 -5.42 -20.32 13.18
C ASN A 253 -5.74 -21.59 12.36
N ASN A 254 -6.87 -22.26 12.66
CA ASN A 254 -7.21 -23.56 12.04
C ASN A 254 -7.95 -23.44 10.69
N ASP A 255 -8.35 -22.24 10.29
CA ASP A 255 -9.15 -22.05 9.08
C ASP A 255 -8.28 -21.67 7.86
N ALA A 256 -6.95 -21.73 8.00
CA ALA A 256 -6.02 -21.39 6.93
C ALA A 256 -5.77 -22.62 6.03
N VAL A 257 -5.87 -22.41 4.71
CA VAL A 257 -5.47 -23.41 3.70
C VAL A 257 -4.23 -22.91 3.00
N ILE A 258 -3.15 -23.70 3.06
CA ILE A 258 -1.89 -23.42 2.35
C ILE A 258 -1.69 -24.43 1.23
N VAL A 259 -1.50 -23.94 0.02
CA VAL A 259 -1.28 -24.74 -1.19
C VAL A 259 0.03 -24.32 -1.85
N GLU A 260 0.88 -25.29 -2.14
CA GLU A 260 2.06 -25.08 -2.98
C GLU A 260 1.76 -25.59 -4.38
N TYR A 261 2.13 -24.81 -5.40
CA TYR A 261 1.96 -25.18 -6.80
C TYR A 261 3.08 -24.61 -7.65
N GLN A 262 3.20 -25.10 -8.88
CA GLN A 262 4.16 -24.62 -9.85
C GLN A 262 3.43 -24.03 -11.06
N GLU A 263 3.82 -22.84 -11.48
CA GLU A 263 3.31 -22.17 -12.66
C GLU A 263 4.47 -21.52 -13.41
N GLY A 264 4.54 -21.71 -14.73
CA GLY A 264 5.63 -21.13 -15.54
C GLY A 264 7.04 -21.60 -15.18
N GLY A 265 7.18 -22.70 -14.42
CA GLY A 265 8.47 -23.18 -13.91
C GLY A 265 8.85 -22.62 -12.54
N GLU A 266 8.11 -21.66 -12.01
CA GLU A 266 8.31 -21.08 -10.68
C GLU A 266 7.38 -21.71 -9.64
N TRP A 267 7.86 -21.81 -8.41
CA TRP A 267 7.05 -22.28 -7.28
C TRP A 267 6.30 -21.12 -6.64
N TYR A 268 5.09 -21.40 -6.19
CA TYR A 268 4.23 -20.47 -5.49
C TYR A 268 3.63 -21.14 -4.25
N THR A 269 3.43 -20.35 -3.21
CA THR A 269 2.68 -20.72 -2.01
C THR A 269 1.48 -19.80 -1.89
N SER A 270 0.27 -20.33 -2.06
CA SER A 270 -0.98 -19.60 -1.83
C SER A 270 -1.56 -19.90 -0.46
N MET A 271 -2.12 -18.88 0.18
CA MET A 271 -2.92 -18.99 1.40
C MET A 271 -4.31 -18.38 1.19
N THR A 272 -5.32 -19.14 1.58
CA THR A 272 -6.73 -18.72 1.60
C THR A 272 -7.40 -19.14 2.92
N ALA A 273 -8.60 -18.62 3.17
CA ALA A 273 -9.44 -19.04 4.29
C ALA A 273 -10.41 -20.16 3.88
N VAL A 274 -10.63 -21.13 4.76
CA VAL A 274 -11.73 -22.10 4.62
C VAL A 274 -13.06 -21.34 4.79
N PRO A 275 -14.01 -21.45 3.85
CA PRO A 275 -15.34 -20.88 4.05
C PRO A 275 -16.01 -21.50 5.28
N GLU A 276 -16.61 -20.66 6.13
CA GLU A 276 -17.26 -21.15 7.35
C GLU A 276 -18.27 -22.28 7.06
N PRO A 277 -18.45 -23.26 7.96
CA PRO A 277 -19.33 -24.41 7.74
C PRO A 277 -20.77 -24.06 7.34
N ALA A 278 -21.29 -22.90 7.78
CA ALA A 278 -22.60 -22.42 7.36
C ALA A 278 -22.68 -22.11 5.85
N THR A 279 -21.61 -21.56 5.28
CA THR A 279 -21.46 -21.29 3.84
C THR A 279 -21.44 -22.61 3.06
N MET A 280 -20.71 -23.60 3.56
CA MET A 280 -20.66 -24.94 2.97
C MET A 280 -22.02 -25.66 3.04
N LEU A 281 -22.73 -25.55 4.17
CA LEU A 281 -24.07 -26.12 4.34
C LEU A 281 -25.10 -25.45 3.42
N LEU A 282 -25.05 -24.13 3.28
CA LEU A 282 -25.96 -23.37 2.41
C LEU A 282 -25.75 -23.72 0.93
N LEU A 283 -24.49 -23.89 0.49
CA LEU A 283 -24.18 -24.36 -0.86
C LEU A 283 -24.68 -25.79 -1.09
N GLY A 284 -24.50 -26.68 -0.11
CA GLY A 284 -25.03 -28.04 -0.16
C GLY A 284 -26.56 -28.09 -0.25
N LEU A 285 -27.26 -27.33 0.59
CA LEU A 285 -28.72 -27.26 0.59
C LEU A 285 -29.28 -26.57 -0.67
N GLY A 286 -28.64 -25.50 -1.13
CA GLY A 286 -29.01 -24.82 -2.38
C GLY A 286 -28.85 -25.71 -3.61
N GLY A 287 -27.76 -26.49 -3.69
CA GLY A 287 -27.56 -27.49 -4.73
C GLY A 287 -28.61 -28.60 -4.73
N ILE A 288 -29.01 -29.08 -3.54
CA ILE A 288 -30.06 -30.09 -3.38
C ILE A 288 -31.43 -29.56 -3.82
N VAL A 289 -31.75 -28.29 -3.51
CA VAL A 289 -33.02 -27.66 -3.89
C VAL A 289 -33.09 -27.38 -5.40
N LEU A 290 -31.98 -26.98 -6.02
CA LEU A 290 -31.91 -26.77 -7.47
C LEU A 290 -31.93 -28.08 -8.27
N GLY A 291 -31.33 -29.15 -7.74
CA GLY A 291 -31.37 -30.49 -8.35
C GLY A 291 -32.78 -31.11 -8.38
N ARG A 292 -33.71 -30.64 -7.55
CA ARG A 292 -35.09 -31.17 -7.48
C ARG A 292 -36.06 -30.55 -8.48
N LYS A 293 -35.67 -29.56 -9.28
CA LYS A 293 -36.58 -28.89 -10.24
C LYS A 293 -36.51 -29.39 -11.69
N ARG A 294 -35.83 -30.53 -11.92
CA ARG A 294 -35.81 -31.25 -13.20
C ARG A 294 -36.40 -32.65 -13.04
N SER A 295 -37.71 -32.71 -12.84
CA SER A 295 -38.55 -33.90 -13.05
C SER A 295 -39.96 -33.45 -13.31
#